data_AF-A0A932KX38-F1
#
_entry.id   AF-A0A932KX38-F1
#
_cell.length_a   1.000
_cell.length_b   1.000
_cell.length_c   1.000
_cell.angle_alpha   90.00
_cell.angle_beta   90.00
_cell.angle_gamma   90.00
#
_symmetry.space_group_name_H-M   'P 1'
#
loop_
_entity.id
_entity.type
_entity.pdbx_description
1 polymer ?
#
loop_
_entity_poly.entity_id
_entity_poly.type
_entity_poly.pdbx_seq_one_letter_code
_entity_poly.pdbx_strand_id
1 'polypeptide(L)'
;MIEELIHEEEKVSTGPSAKKPVNSRYFIELQVPSDPEAPRFLQDQLRRHHAIEFVRIVGEWLKDNGLHKEVTEMSVTALGQIMVVCTRQVIDLIREQDIWAVAHIRSSDQFNETSLIKRVSSEQR
;
A
#
# COMPACT_ATOMS: atom_id res chain seq x y z
N MET A 1 -59.61 25.57 -8.65
CA MET A 1 -58.80 26.61 -7.98
C MET A 1 -57.43 26.02 -7.78
N ILE A 2 -56.43 26.70 -8.34
CA ILE A 2 -55.03 26.30 -8.48
C ILE A 2 -54.26 27.13 -7.44
N GLU A 3 -53.48 26.48 -6.57
CA GLU A 3 -52.40 27.11 -5.77
C GLU A 3 -51.28 26.05 -5.71
N GLU A 4 -50.25 26.18 -6.56
CA GLU A 4 -48.91 26.74 -6.28
C GLU A 4 -48.07 25.86 -5.34
N LEU A 5 -47.16 25.01 -5.86
CA LEU A 5 -45.75 25.29 -6.18
C LEU A 5 -44.90 25.76 -4.98
N ILE A 6 -44.21 24.81 -4.33
CA ILE A 6 -42.82 25.04 -3.88
C ILE A 6 -42.00 23.78 -4.19
N HIS A 7 -41.05 23.94 -5.11
CA HIS A 7 -39.92 23.06 -5.32
C HIS A 7 -38.94 23.25 -4.16
N GLU A 8 -38.60 22.17 -3.46
CA GLU A 8 -37.31 22.07 -2.79
C GLU A 8 -36.51 20.96 -3.48
N GLU A 9 -35.77 21.38 -4.51
CA GLU A 9 -34.57 20.69 -4.94
C GLU A 9 -33.58 20.71 -3.78
N GLU A 10 -33.57 19.67 -2.94
CA GLU A 10 -32.42 19.42 -2.08
C GLU A 10 -31.28 18.88 -2.94
N LYS A 11 -30.57 19.81 -3.59
CA LYS A 11 -29.22 19.61 -4.12
C LYS A 11 -28.31 19.32 -2.94
N VAL A 12 -28.25 18.05 -2.52
CA VAL A 12 -27.12 17.56 -1.75
C VAL A 12 -25.92 17.55 -2.69
N SER A 13 -25.21 18.67 -2.62
CA SER A 13 -23.91 18.96 -3.18
C SER A 13 -23.08 17.68 -3.37
N THR A 14 -22.93 17.32 -4.64
CA THR A 14 -21.80 16.55 -5.13
C THR A 14 -20.54 17.37 -4.85
N GLY A 15 -20.05 17.31 -3.62
CA GLY A 15 -18.61 17.44 -3.42
C GLY A 15 -17.95 16.39 -4.32
N PRO A 16 -16.76 16.64 -4.89
CA PRO A 16 -16.01 15.57 -5.50
C PRO A 16 -15.76 14.56 -4.38
N SER A 17 -16.59 13.51 -4.31
CA SER A 17 -16.22 12.26 -3.70
C SER A 17 -14.97 11.91 -4.44
N ALA A 18 -13.81 12.25 -3.84
CA ALA A 18 -12.52 12.07 -4.44
C ALA A 18 -12.54 10.62 -4.89
N LYS A 19 -12.69 10.39 -6.20
CA LYS A 19 -12.81 9.06 -6.77
C LYS A 19 -11.58 8.37 -6.26
N LYS A 20 -11.75 7.53 -5.23
CA LYS A 20 -10.62 6.85 -4.62
C LYS A 20 -9.94 6.16 -5.79
N PRO A 21 -8.65 6.41 -6.03
CA PRO A 21 -8.00 5.89 -7.20
C PRO A 21 -8.25 4.38 -7.21
N VAL A 22 -8.75 3.88 -8.34
CA VAL A 22 -9.22 2.48 -8.49
C VAL A 22 -8.18 1.50 -7.95
N ASN A 23 -6.90 1.87 -8.08
CA ASN A 23 -5.78 1.24 -7.39
C ASN A 23 -4.99 2.28 -6.58
N SER A 24 -4.64 1.92 -5.35
CA SER A 24 -3.76 2.71 -4.47
C SER A 24 -2.39 2.03 -4.39
N ARG A 25 -1.35 2.82 -4.14
CA ARG A 25 0.03 2.31 -3.98
C ARG A 25 0.31 2.07 -2.50
N TYR A 26 0.86 0.88 -2.21
CA TYR A 26 1.25 0.47 -0.87
C TYR A 26 2.68 -0.04 -0.86
N PHE A 27 3.35 0.19 0.26
CA PHE A 27 4.67 -0.37 0.56
C PHE A 27 4.51 -1.39 1.67
N ILE A 28 4.94 -2.62 1.38
CA ILE A 28 4.98 -3.74 2.31
C ILE A 28 6.44 -3.93 2.74
N GLU A 29 6.67 -3.81 4.04
CA GLU A 29 7.93 -4.13 4.68
C GLU A 29 7.85 -5.56 5.23
N LEU A 30 8.84 -6.38 4.90
CA LEU A 30 8.90 -7.74 5.36
C LEU A 30 9.77 -7.89 6.62
N GLN A 31 9.34 -8.78 7.52
CA GLN A 31 10.15 -9.23 8.64
C GLN A 31 11.14 -10.29 8.14
N VAL A 32 12.34 -9.84 7.81
CA VAL A 32 13.44 -10.72 7.39
C VAL A 32 14.39 -10.89 8.57
N PRO A 33 14.73 -12.14 8.95
CA PRO A 33 15.78 -12.38 9.95
C PRO A 33 17.04 -11.63 9.55
N SER A 34 17.56 -10.81 10.46
CA SER A 34 18.79 -10.07 10.24
C SER A 34 19.81 -10.49 11.29
N ASP A 35 21.02 -10.78 10.84
CA ASP A 35 22.17 -11.01 11.70
C ASP A 35 22.95 -9.68 11.79
N PRO A 36 23.05 -9.06 12.97
CA PRO A 36 23.74 -7.78 13.14
C PRO A 36 25.24 -7.87 12.85
N GLU A 37 25.84 -9.06 12.91
CA GLU A 37 27.26 -9.28 12.63
C GLU A 37 27.52 -9.52 11.13
N ALA A 38 26.48 -9.86 10.35
CA ALA A 38 26.62 -10.10 8.92
C ALA A 38 26.91 -8.78 8.16
N PRO A 39 27.80 -8.83 7.14
CA PRO A 39 28.01 -7.70 6.25
C PRO A 39 26.72 -7.16 5.63
N ARG A 40 26.59 -5.83 5.55
CA ARG A 40 25.40 -5.14 5.03
C ARG A 40 24.93 -5.66 3.66
N PHE A 41 25.86 -5.96 2.76
CA PHE A 41 25.51 -6.44 1.41
C PHE A 41 24.83 -7.82 1.43
N LEU A 42 25.18 -8.70 2.38
CA LEU A 42 24.53 -10.00 2.55
C LEU A 42 23.13 -9.82 3.13
N GLN A 43 22.96 -8.91 4.08
CA GLN A 43 21.64 -8.57 4.62
C GLN A 43 20.72 -7.99 3.54
N ASP A 44 21.25 -7.12 2.67
CA ASP A 44 20.49 -6.55 1.53
C ASP A 44 20.11 -7.62 0.51
N GLN A 45 21.00 -8.56 0.22
CA GLN A 45 20.70 -9.72 -0.65
C GLN A 45 19.62 -10.60 -0.05
N LEU A 46 19.71 -10.91 1.26
CA LEU A 46 18.72 -11.71 1.96
C LEU A 46 17.34 -11.03 1.92
N ARG A 47 17.28 -9.72 2.22
CA ARG A 47 16.03 -8.96 2.14
C ARG A 47 15.39 -9.00 0.76
N ARG A 48 16.19 -8.82 -0.31
CA ARG A 48 15.70 -8.93 -1.69
C ARG A 48 15.20 -10.32 -2.02
N HIS A 49 15.92 -11.36 -1.59
CA HIS A 49 15.52 -12.74 -1.84
C HIS A 49 14.16 -13.04 -1.20
N HIS A 50 13.97 -12.70 0.07
CA HIS A 50 12.69 -12.85 0.77
C HIS A 50 11.57 -12.03 0.12
N ALA A 51 11.88 -10.82 -0.34
CA ALA A 51 10.90 -9.99 -1.04
C ALA A 51 10.45 -10.61 -2.36
N ILE A 52 11.37 -11.20 -3.14
CA ILE A 52 11.03 -11.90 -4.39
C ILE A 52 10.16 -13.13 -4.10
N GLU A 53 10.51 -13.92 -3.09
CA GLU A 53 9.70 -15.09 -2.70
C GLU A 53 8.30 -14.68 -2.23
N PHE A 54 8.17 -13.60 -1.46
CA PHE A 54 6.87 -13.07 -1.08
C PHE A 54 6.04 -12.65 -2.30
N VAL A 55 6.64 -11.92 -3.25
CA VAL A 55 5.95 -11.54 -4.50
C VAL A 55 5.45 -12.77 -5.25
N ARG A 56 6.27 -13.83 -5.31
CA ARG A 56 5.89 -15.09 -5.95
C ARG A 56 4.69 -15.74 -5.24
N ILE A 57 4.77 -15.93 -3.91
CA ILE A 57 3.73 -16.57 -3.10
C ILE A 57 2.42 -15.79 -3.18
N VAL A 58 2.47 -14.47 -2.98
CA VAL A 58 1.28 -13.62 -3.02
C VAL A 58 0.70 -13.56 -4.44
N GLY A 59 1.56 -13.49 -5.46
CA GLY A 59 1.13 -13.53 -6.86
C GLY A 59 0.40 -14.82 -7.23
N GLU A 60 0.91 -15.98 -6.79
CA GLU A 60 0.26 -17.30 -6.95
C GLU A 60 -1.10 -17.32 -6.22
N TRP A 61 -1.12 -16.92 -4.95
CA TRP A 61 -2.35 -16.87 -4.15
C TRP A 61 -3.42 -15.95 -4.77
N LEU A 62 -3.05 -14.77 -5.27
CA LEU A 62 -3.97 -13.85 -5.94
C LEU A 62 -4.54 -14.45 -7.24
N LYS A 63 -3.72 -15.21 -7.96
CA LYS A 63 -4.15 -15.89 -9.18
C LYS A 63 -5.16 -16.99 -8.86
N ASP A 64 -4.88 -17.82 -7.87
CA ASP A 64 -5.74 -18.94 -7.46
C ASP A 64 -7.10 -18.47 -6.93
N ASN A 65 -7.15 -17.28 -6.33
CA ASN A 65 -8.40 -16.65 -5.86
C ASN A 65 -9.09 -15.75 -6.92
N GLY A 66 -8.56 -15.66 -8.15
CA GLY A 66 -9.14 -14.84 -9.21
C GLY A 66 -8.98 -13.32 -9.03
N LEU A 67 -8.15 -12.88 -8.07
CA LEU A 67 -7.92 -11.48 -7.70
C LEU A 67 -6.77 -10.81 -8.48
N HIS A 68 -6.06 -11.53 -9.34
CA HIS A 68 -4.92 -11.00 -10.10
C HIS A 68 -5.23 -9.74 -10.93
N LYS A 69 -6.50 -9.51 -11.32
CA LYS A 69 -6.92 -8.30 -12.04
C LYS A 69 -6.98 -7.05 -11.15
N GLU A 70 -7.05 -7.23 -9.84
CA GLU A 70 -7.08 -6.16 -8.84
C GLU A 70 -5.68 -5.67 -8.46
N VAL A 71 -4.64 -6.38 -8.91
CA VAL A 71 -3.25 -5.96 -8.76
C VAL A 71 -2.72 -5.52 -10.12
N THR A 72 -2.38 -4.24 -10.21
CA THR A 72 -1.81 -3.65 -11.43
C THR A 72 -0.31 -3.86 -11.48
N GLU A 73 0.37 -3.73 -10.34
CA GLU A 73 1.83 -3.82 -10.26
C GLU A 73 2.26 -4.41 -8.92
N MET A 74 3.30 -5.23 -8.96
CA MET A 74 4.03 -5.68 -7.78
C MET A 74 5.52 -5.69 -8.11
N SER A 75 6.33 -5.02 -7.32
CA SER A 75 7.77 -4.89 -7.56
C SER A 75 8.58 -4.83 -6.28
N VAL A 76 9.83 -5.30 -6.34
CA VAL A 76 10.78 -5.28 -5.22
C VAL A 76 11.71 -4.09 -5.37
N THR A 77 11.87 -3.30 -4.31
CA THR A 77 12.79 -2.16 -4.27
C THR A 77 14.22 -2.60 -3.98
N ALA A 78 15.19 -1.71 -4.18
CA ALA A 78 16.60 -1.98 -3.86
C ALA A 78 16.85 -2.32 -2.38
N LEU A 79 15.93 -1.97 -1.47
CA LEU A 79 16.00 -2.25 -0.03
C LEU A 79 15.31 -3.56 0.37
N GLY A 80 14.78 -4.32 -0.59
CA GLY A 80 14.00 -5.53 -0.31
C GLY A 80 12.62 -5.24 0.29
N GLN A 81 12.07 -4.05 0.07
CA GLN A 81 10.67 -3.75 0.34
C GLN A 81 9.85 -4.00 -0.92
N ILE A 82 8.55 -4.21 -0.76
CA ILE A 82 7.66 -4.54 -1.86
C ILE A 82 6.72 -3.37 -2.09
N MET A 83 6.68 -2.86 -3.32
CA MET A 83 5.69 -1.90 -3.76
C MET A 83 4.58 -2.66 -4.48
N VAL A 84 3.33 -2.43 -4.05
CA VAL A 84 2.14 -3.04 -4.63
C VAL A 84 1.17 -1.94 -5.03
N VAL A 85 0.71 -1.96 -6.28
CA VAL A 85 -0.37 -1.09 -6.77
C VAL A 85 -1.60 -1.94 -6.98
N CYS A 86 -2.59 -1.78 -6.11
CA CYS A 86 -3.77 -2.63 -6.08
C CYS A 86 -4.99 -1.94 -5.46
N THR A 87 -6.15 -2.57 -5.57
CA THR A 87 -7.35 -2.16 -4.85
C THR A 87 -7.10 -2.22 -3.34
N ARG A 88 -7.86 -1.45 -2.56
CA ARG A 88 -7.76 -1.50 -1.09
C ARG A 88 -8.11 -2.89 -0.53
N GLN A 89 -9.04 -3.59 -1.18
CA GLN A 89 -9.50 -4.92 -0.77
C GLN A 89 -8.36 -5.94 -0.76
N VAL A 90 -7.49 -5.92 -1.78
CA VAL A 90 -6.32 -6.80 -1.84
C VAL A 90 -5.40 -6.61 -0.64
N ILE A 91 -5.14 -5.36 -0.21
CA ILE A 91 -4.31 -5.10 0.97
C ILE A 91 -4.97 -5.56 2.26
N ASP A 92 -6.27 -5.32 2.41
CA ASP A 92 -6.98 -5.76 3.60
C ASP A 92 -6.96 -7.30 3.69
N LEU A 93 -7.09 -8.01 2.57
CA LEU A 93 -6.91 -9.47 2.53
C LEU A 93 -5.48 -9.91 2.87
N ILE A 94 -4.45 -9.24 2.33
CA ILE A 94 -3.04 -9.53 2.67
C ILE A 94 -2.79 -9.37 4.17
N ARG A 95 -3.49 -8.45 4.84
CA ARG A 95 -3.41 -8.26 6.31
C ARG A 95 -4.12 -9.35 7.10
N GLU A 96 -5.22 -9.87 6.57
CA GLU A 96 -5.99 -10.96 7.18
C GLU A 96 -5.28 -12.30 7.04
N GLN A 97 -4.52 -12.47 5.95
CA GLN A 97 -3.61 -13.61 5.84
C GLN A 97 -2.49 -13.42 6.86
N ASP A 98 -2.33 -14.39 7.77
CA ASP A 98 -1.20 -14.46 8.71
C ASP A 98 0.08 -14.85 7.95
N ILE A 99 0.43 -14.05 6.95
CA ILE A 99 1.69 -14.17 6.22
C ILE A 99 2.74 -13.64 7.18
N TRP A 100 3.30 -14.55 7.97
CA TRP A 100 4.36 -14.39 8.97
C TRP A 100 5.54 -13.50 8.55
N ALA A 101 5.67 -13.20 7.25
CA ALA A 101 6.69 -12.34 6.67
C ALA A 101 6.33 -10.85 6.65
N VAL A 102 5.10 -10.38 6.93
CA VAL A 102 4.74 -8.95 6.84
C VAL A 102 4.97 -8.23 8.18
N ALA A 103 5.91 -7.27 8.20
CA ALA A 103 6.15 -6.42 9.38
C ALA A 103 5.23 -5.19 9.39
N HIS A 104 5.18 -4.46 8.27
CA HIS A 104 4.39 -3.23 8.16
C HIS A 104 3.82 -3.06 6.75
N ILE A 105 2.65 -2.45 6.64
CA ILE A 105 2.06 -2.00 5.37
C ILE A 105 1.71 -0.52 5.46
N ARG A 106 2.24 0.29 4.56
CA ARG A 106 2.02 1.74 4.50
C ARG A 106 1.41 2.14 3.16
N SER A 107 0.42 3.03 3.16
CA SER A 107 -0.03 3.66 1.90
C SER A 107 0.98 4.71 1.44
N SER A 108 1.00 5.01 0.14
CA SER A 108 1.86 6.08 -0.41
C SER A 108 1.65 7.43 0.27
N ASP A 109 0.42 7.73 0.67
CA ASP A 109 0.07 9.01 1.33
C ASP A 109 0.74 9.10 2.71
N GLN A 110 0.77 7.99 3.45
CA GLN A 110 1.45 7.88 4.75
C GLN A 110 2.99 7.88 4.60
N PHE A 111 3.51 7.37 3.48
CA PHE A 111 4.95 7.36 3.21
C PHE A 111 5.53 8.77 3.03
N ASN A 112 4.77 9.67 2.38
CA ASN A 112 5.17 11.07 2.17
C ASN A 112 5.19 11.90 3.47
N GLU A 113 4.27 11.68 4.41
CA GLU A 113 4.24 12.43 5.68
C GLU A 113 5.46 12.15 6.57
N THR A 114 5.91 10.89 6.67
CA THR A 114 7.15 10.56 7.40
C THR A 114 8.41 11.17 6.79
N SER A 115 8.39 11.55 5.52
CA SER A 115 9.51 12.19 4.82
C SER A 115 9.50 13.72 4.97
N LEU A 116 8.32 14.32 5.16
CA LEU A 116 8.15 15.76 5.36
C LEU A 116 8.50 16.21 6.79
N ILE A 117 8.25 15.39 7.81
CA ILE A 117 8.52 15.77 9.21
C ILE A 117 10.02 15.88 9.53
N LYS A 118 10.91 15.23 8.75
CA LYS A 118 12.37 15.38 8.94
C LYS A 118 12.98 16.63 8.29
N ARG A 119 12.33 17.25 7.31
CA ARG A 119 12.91 18.45 6.66
C ARG A 119 12.68 19.73 7.46
N VAL A 120 11.62 19.82 8.26
CA VAL A 120 11.30 21.05 9.00
C VAL A 120 12.11 21.18 10.31
N SER A 121 12.75 20.11 10.81
CA SER A 121 13.60 20.19 12.03
C SER A 121 15.08 20.56 11.78
N SER A 122 15.53 20.65 10.53
CA SER A 122 16.92 20.99 10.19
C SER A 122 17.14 22.42 9.69
N GLU A 123 16.07 23.22 9.53
CA GLU A 123 16.16 24.63 9.10
C GLU A 123 16.01 25.65 10.25
N GLN A 124 16.07 25.20 11.51
CA GLN A 124 16.15 26.08 12.69
C GLN A 124 17.33 25.71 13.60
N ARG A 125 18.56 25.87 13.12
CA ARG A 125 19.75 26.09 13.98
C ARG A 125 20.76 26.98 13.29
#